data_AF-A0A930EVJ3-F1
#
_entry.id   AF-A0A930EVJ3-F1
#
_cell.length_a   1.000
_cell.length_b   1.000
_cell.length_c   1.000
_cell.angle_alpha   90.00
_cell.angle_beta   90.00
_cell.angle_gamma   90.00
#
_symmetry.space_group_name_H-M   'P 1'
#
loop_
_entity.id
_entity.type
_entity.pdbx_description
1 polymer ?
#
loop_
_entity_poly.entity_id
_entity_poly.type
_entity_poly.pdbx_seq_one_letter_code
_entity_poly.pdbx_strand_id
1 'polypeptide(L)'
;SDGATITQFEYPLCEELGILKMDFLGLSNLTTIEDTLKNIEYNSKPPVKIEEVGLDDGKTFELLQRADTLGVFQLDGSGMRTLLKQMKPTEFEDISAVSALYRPGPMGMGSHTNYALRKNGLQEIVPIHPELKEALEPILGATHGLIVYQEQVMKIATDLAGFSMGKADTLRKAMGKKK
;
A
#
# COMPACT_ATOMS: atom_id res chain seq x y z
N SER A 1 21.70 -34.91 4.76
CA SER A 1 21.64 -33.47 5.04
C SER A 1 22.01 -32.75 3.75
N ASP A 2 21.19 -31.79 3.36
CA ASP A 2 21.25 -30.91 2.19
C ASP A 2 22.42 -29.90 2.21
N GLY A 3 23.36 -30.02 3.15
CA GLY A 3 24.60 -29.22 3.18
C GLY A 3 24.43 -27.77 3.65
N ALA A 4 23.21 -27.35 4.01
CA ALA A 4 22.94 -26.00 4.49
C ALA A 4 23.65 -25.73 5.84
N THR A 5 24.35 -24.60 5.93
CA THR A 5 24.92 -24.10 7.19
C THR A 5 23.86 -23.25 7.88
N ILE A 6 23.48 -23.62 9.10
CA ILE A 6 22.38 -23.00 9.86
C ILE A 6 22.92 -22.49 11.20
N THR A 7 22.53 -21.29 11.59
CA THR A 7 22.86 -20.74 12.92
C THR A 7 22.12 -21.50 14.02
N GLN A 8 22.77 -21.72 15.16
CA GLN A 8 22.11 -22.36 16.31
C GLN A 8 21.21 -21.40 17.09
N PHE A 9 21.44 -20.09 16.96
CA PHE A 9 20.62 -19.05 17.57
C PHE A 9 19.53 -18.57 16.60
N GLU A 10 18.39 -18.18 17.16
CA GLU A 10 17.35 -17.45 16.43
C GLU A 10 17.83 -16.04 16.07
N TYR A 11 17.27 -15.46 15.01
CA TYR A 11 17.72 -14.17 14.49
C TYR A 11 17.70 -13.01 15.51
N PRO A 12 16.76 -12.90 16.48
CA PRO A 12 16.76 -11.78 17.42
C PRO A 12 18.03 -11.77 18.28
N LEU A 13 18.49 -12.95 18.72
CA LEU A 13 19.72 -13.07 19.49
C LEU A 13 20.95 -12.78 18.62
N CYS A 14 20.95 -13.18 17.35
CA CYS A 14 22.02 -12.80 16.41
C CYS A 14 22.12 -11.27 16.26
N GLU A 15 20.99 -10.58 16.14
CA GLU A 15 20.95 -9.11 16.05
C GLU A 15 21.43 -8.44 17.34
N GLU A 16 21.02 -8.94 18.52
CA GLU A 16 21.50 -8.46 19.83
C GLU A 16 23.02 -8.62 20.01
N LEU A 17 23.61 -9.67 19.43
CA LEU A 17 25.05 -9.92 19.40
C LEU A 17 25.80 -9.06 18.36
N GLY A 18 25.11 -8.20 17.61
CA GLY A 18 25.69 -7.34 16.59
C GLY A 18 26.00 -8.05 15.27
N ILE A 19 25.42 -9.23 15.04
CA ILE A 19 25.56 -9.96 13.78
C ILE A 19 24.65 -9.33 12.73
N LEU A 20 25.20 -9.05 11.54
CA LEU A 20 24.42 -8.54 10.42
C LEU A 20 23.42 -9.60 9.96
N LYS A 21 22.15 -9.23 9.93
CA LYS A 21 21.05 -10.06 9.44
C LYS A 21 20.52 -9.51 8.12
N MET A 22 20.30 -10.39 7.14
CA MET A 22 19.70 -10.06 5.84
C MET A 22 18.58 -11.07 5.53
N ASP A 23 17.45 -10.58 5.03
CA ASP A 23 16.36 -11.43 4.55
C ASP A 23 16.46 -11.60 3.03
N PHE A 24 16.58 -12.85 2.58
CA PHE A 24 16.45 -13.21 1.18
C PHE A 24 15.08 -13.86 0.98
N LEU A 25 14.10 -13.07 0.53
CA LEU A 25 12.72 -13.53 0.34
C LEU A 25 12.52 -14.04 -1.08
N GLY A 26 12.15 -15.32 -1.20
CA GLY A 26 11.65 -15.87 -2.47
C GLY A 26 10.20 -15.44 -2.69
N LEU A 27 9.97 -14.57 -3.67
CA LEU A 27 8.63 -14.08 -4.01
C LEU A 27 8.14 -14.74 -5.32
N SER A 28 7.10 -15.56 -5.22
CA SER A 28 6.56 -16.32 -6.37
C SER A 28 5.97 -15.44 -7.47
N ASN A 29 5.50 -14.24 -7.12
CA ASN A 29 5.00 -13.26 -8.09
C ASN A 29 6.12 -12.78 -9.04
N LEU A 30 7.36 -12.67 -8.59
CA LEU A 30 8.50 -12.29 -9.42
C LEU A 30 8.79 -13.38 -10.46
N THR A 31 8.75 -14.66 -10.06
CA THR A 31 8.85 -15.79 -11.00
C THR A 31 7.70 -15.76 -12.01
N THR A 32 6.48 -15.46 -11.57
CA THR A 32 5.31 -15.36 -12.46
C THR A 32 5.48 -14.23 -13.49
N ILE A 33 6.00 -13.08 -13.08
CA ILE A 33 6.31 -11.95 -13.98
C ILE A 33 7.40 -12.36 -14.97
N GLU A 34 8.49 -12.95 -14.51
CA GLU A 34 9.59 -13.40 -15.36
C GLU A 34 9.13 -14.38 -16.44
N ASP A 35 8.35 -15.41 -16.06
CA ASP A 35 7.79 -16.38 -17.00
C ASP A 35 6.80 -15.72 -17.97
N THR A 36 6.02 -14.74 -17.50
CA THR A 36 5.12 -13.97 -18.37
C THR A 36 5.89 -13.18 -19.43
N LEU A 37 6.99 -12.52 -19.06
CA LEU A 37 7.85 -11.80 -20.00
C LEU A 37 8.46 -12.73 -21.05
N LYS A 38 8.99 -13.89 -20.63
CA LYS A 38 9.49 -14.93 -21.55
C LYS A 38 8.39 -15.41 -22.50
N ASN A 39 7.17 -15.60 -22.00
CA ASN A 39 6.04 -16.03 -22.82
C ASN A 39 5.61 -14.97 -23.85
N ILE A 40 5.74 -13.67 -23.54
CA ILE A 40 5.47 -12.58 -24.49
C ILE A 40 6.43 -12.69 -25.69
N GLU A 41 7.73 -12.86 -25.41
CA GLU A 41 8.76 -13.01 -26.44
C GLU A 41 8.59 -14.31 -27.25
N TYR A 42 8.31 -15.43 -26.58
CA TYR A 42 8.02 -16.71 -27.25
C TYR A 42 6.85 -16.61 -28.24
N ASN A 43 5.86 -15.77 -27.93
CA ASN A 43 4.74 -15.48 -28.82
C ASN A 43 5.04 -14.39 -29.88
N SER A 44 6.32 -14.13 -30.17
CA SER A 44 6.79 -13.18 -31.20
C SER A 44 6.29 -11.74 -31.01
N LYS A 45 5.99 -11.34 -29.77
CA LYS A 45 5.68 -9.95 -29.42
C LYS A 45 6.96 -9.22 -29.03
N PRO A 46 6.99 -7.87 -29.10
CA PRO A 46 8.13 -7.09 -28.65
C PRO A 46 8.48 -7.39 -27.18
N PRO A 47 9.77 -7.46 -26.83
CA PRO A 47 10.18 -7.64 -25.44
C PRO A 47 9.70 -6.47 -24.59
N VAL A 48 9.26 -6.76 -23.37
CA VAL A 48 8.79 -5.77 -22.41
C VAL A 48 9.82 -5.66 -21.29
N LYS A 49 10.28 -4.44 -21.02
CA LYS A 49 11.11 -4.15 -19.86
C LYS A 49 10.23 -3.61 -18.75
N ILE A 50 10.16 -4.34 -17.65
CA ILE A 50 9.22 -4.04 -16.56
C ILE A 50 9.49 -2.67 -15.92
N GLU A 51 10.75 -2.25 -15.87
CA GLU A 51 11.20 -0.97 -15.30
C GLU A 51 10.78 0.24 -16.13
N GLU A 52 10.42 0.03 -17.40
CA GLU A 52 10.01 1.09 -18.34
C GLU A 52 8.48 1.16 -18.51
N VAL A 53 7.71 0.31 -17.82
CA VAL A 53 6.24 0.31 -17.89
C VAL A 53 5.66 1.52 -17.15
N GLY A 54 4.81 2.28 -17.83
CA GLY A 54 4.10 3.43 -17.24
C GLY A 54 3.08 3.03 -16.17
N LEU A 55 2.78 3.95 -15.26
CA LEU A 55 1.84 3.74 -14.14
C LEU A 55 0.41 4.23 -14.43
N ASP A 56 0.16 4.71 -15.65
CA ASP A 56 -1.05 5.39 -16.10
C ASP A 56 -1.80 4.64 -17.22
N ASP A 57 -1.51 3.35 -17.42
CA ASP A 57 -2.16 2.54 -18.46
C ASP A 57 -3.68 2.36 -18.22
N GLY A 58 -4.49 2.99 -19.07
CA GLY A 58 -5.95 2.96 -18.95
C GLY A 58 -6.54 1.56 -18.99
N LYS A 59 -5.99 0.63 -19.79
CA LYS A 59 -6.50 -0.75 -19.88
C LYS A 59 -6.27 -1.53 -18.58
N THR A 60 -5.17 -1.27 -17.90
CA THR A 60 -4.88 -1.82 -16.57
C THR A 60 -5.93 -1.34 -15.57
N PHE A 61 -6.23 -0.03 -15.53
CA PHE A 61 -7.28 0.49 -14.64
C PHE A 61 -8.67 -0.03 -15.00
N GLU A 62 -9.02 -0.16 -16.29
CA GLU A 62 -10.29 -0.77 -16.70
C GLU A 62 -10.43 -2.22 -16.20
N LEU A 63 -9.35 -3.01 -16.23
CA LEU A 63 -9.32 -4.37 -15.66
C LEU A 63 -9.56 -4.34 -14.15
N LEU A 64 -8.90 -3.43 -13.43
CA LEU A 64 -9.10 -3.25 -11.98
C LEU A 64 -10.53 -2.81 -11.65
N GLN A 65 -11.12 -1.89 -12.42
CA GLN A 65 -12.49 -1.39 -12.22
C GLN A 65 -13.54 -2.49 -12.41
N ARG A 66 -13.31 -3.45 -13.31
CA ARG A 66 -14.15 -4.66 -13.44
C ARG A 66 -13.88 -5.70 -12.35
N ALA A 67 -12.78 -5.54 -11.61
CA ALA A 67 -12.23 -6.49 -10.65
C ALA A 67 -11.98 -7.88 -11.26
N ASP A 68 -11.44 -7.88 -12.49
CA ASP A 68 -10.95 -9.06 -13.19
C ASP A 68 -9.51 -9.39 -12.74
N THR A 69 -9.30 -9.45 -11.42
CA THR A 69 -7.98 -9.46 -10.77
C THR A 69 -7.57 -10.82 -10.19
N LEU A 70 -8.22 -11.91 -10.60
CA LEU A 70 -7.78 -13.25 -10.18
C LEU A 70 -6.36 -13.49 -10.72
N GLY A 71 -5.41 -13.78 -9.83
CA GLY A 71 -3.99 -13.92 -10.18
C GLY A 71 -3.20 -12.60 -10.23
N VAL A 72 -3.84 -11.45 -9.98
CA VAL A 72 -3.15 -10.17 -9.80
C VAL A 72 -2.71 -10.05 -8.34
N PHE A 73 -1.40 -9.92 -8.13
CA PHE A 73 -0.78 -9.90 -6.81
C PHE A 73 -1.46 -8.90 -5.85
N GLN A 74 -1.78 -9.36 -4.64
CA GLN A 74 -2.49 -8.62 -3.57
C GLN A 74 -3.95 -8.22 -3.86
N LEU A 75 -4.44 -8.38 -5.09
CA LEU A 75 -5.72 -7.84 -5.53
C LEU A 75 -6.78 -8.90 -5.90
N ASP A 76 -6.50 -10.18 -5.64
CA ASP A 76 -7.29 -11.34 -6.10
C ASP A 76 -8.39 -11.79 -5.12
N GLY A 77 -8.29 -11.43 -3.85
CA GLY A 77 -9.24 -11.80 -2.80
C GLY A 77 -10.68 -11.36 -3.09
N SER A 78 -11.68 -12.16 -2.70
CA SER A 78 -13.09 -11.91 -3.03
C SER A 78 -13.60 -10.54 -2.56
N GLY A 79 -13.37 -10.17 -1.30
CA GLY A 79 -13.79 -8.87 -0.80
C GLY A 79 -12.91 -7.72 -1.31
N MET A 80 -11.64 -7.98 -1.66
CA MET A 80 -10.78 -7.02 -2.32
C MET A 80 -11.35 -6.64 -3.70
N ARG A 81 -11.78 -7.66 -4.45
CA ARG A 81 -12.46 -7.48 -5.74
C ARG A 81 -13.77 -6.70 -5.60
N THR A 82 -14.54 -6.92 -4.54
CA THR A 82 -15.73 -6.11 -4.24
C THR A 82 -15.36 -4.64 -4.01
N LEU A 83 -14.30 -4.39 -3.23
CA LEU A 83 -13.81 -3.03 -3.00
C LEU A 83 -13.34 -2.37 -4.31
N LEU A 84 -12.60 -3.08 -5.16
CA LEU A 84 -12.13 -2.54 -6.46
C LEU A 84 -13.31 -2.11 -7.35
N LYS A 85 -14.38 -2.92 -7.45
CA LYS A 85 -15.60 -2.55 -8.19
C LYS A 85 -16.27 -1.30 -7.63
N GLN A 86 -16.24 -1.14 -6.31
CA GLN A 86 -16.83 0.02 -5.65
C GLN A 86 -15.95 1.27 -5.82
N MET A 87 -14.63 1.13 -5.67
CA MET A 87 -13.68 2.22 -5.72
C MET A 87 -13.47 2.75 -7.14
N LYS A 88 -13.45 1.85 -8.12
CA LYS A 88 -13.09 2.14 -9.51
C LYS A 88 -11.74 2.88 -9.62
N PRO A 89 -10.61 2.20 -9.38
CA PRO A 89 -9.28 2.81 -9.46
C PRO A 89 -9.03 3.48 -10.82
N THR A 90 -8.38 4.63 -10.80
CA THR A 90 -8.05 5.45 -11.99
C THR A 90 -6.60 5.90 -12.03
N GLU A 91 -5.87 5.78 -10.91
CA GLU A 91 -4.47 6.16 -10.79
C GLU A 91 -3.73 5.19 -9.86
N PHE A 92 -2.39 5.26 -9.85
CA PHE A 92 -1.56 4.31 -9.12
C PHE A 92 -1.75 4.42 -7.59
N GLU A 93 -1.98 5.63 -7.10
CA GLU A 93 -2.23 5.96 -5.71
C GLU A 93 -3.45 5.19 -5.16
N ASP A 94 -4.47 4.93 -5.98
CA ASP A 94 -5.62 4.12 -5.60
C ASP A 94 -5.20 2.68 -5.23
N ILE A 95 -4.25 2.10 -5.96
CA ILE A 95 -3.76 0.74 -5.69
C ILE A 95 -3.06 0.70 -4.32
N SER A 96 -2.23 1.71 -4.06
CA SER A 96 -1.57 1.88 -2.76
C SER A 96 -2.60 2.05 -1.63
N ALA A 97 -3.62 2.89 -1.83
CA ALA A 97 -4.66 3.16 -0.85
C ALA A 97 -5.48 1.90 -0.54
N VAL A 98 -5.87 1.13 -1.56
CA VAL A 98 -6.59 -0.14 -1.42
C VAL A 98 -5.80 -1.13 -0.57
N SER A 99 -4.52 -1.33 -0.86
CA SER A 99 -3.66 -2.26 -0.11
C SER A 99 -3.43 -1.83 1.34
N ALA A 100 -3.46 -0.53 1.62
CA ALA A 100 -3.38 0.01 2.98
C ALA A 100 -4.70 -0.13 3.75
N LEU A 101 -5.83 0.15 3.09
CA LEU A 101 -7.16 0.23 3.69
C LEU A 101 -7.86 -1.13 3.83
N TYR A 102 -7.53 -2.12 2.99
CA TYR A 102 -8.11 -3.45 3.04
C TYR A 102 -7.44 -4.33 4.11
N ARG A 103 -7.49 -3.85 5.37
CA ARG A 103 -6.93 -4.50 6.56
C ARG A 103 -7.94 -4.42 7.72
N PRO A 104 -7.93 -5.36 8.69
CA PRO A 104 -8.96 -5.44 9.73
C PRO A 104 -9.25 -4.12 10.48
N GLY A 105 -8.21 -3.35 10.82
CA GLY A 105 -8.37 -2.07 11.52
C GLY A 105 -9.14 -1.02 10.70
N PRO A 106 -8.61 -0.56 9.55
CA PRO A 106 -9.32 0.40 8.70
C PRO A 106 -10.67 -0.13 8.17
N MET A 107 -10.81 -1.44 7.95
CA MET A 107 -12.07 -2.04 7.54
C MET A 107 -13.16 -1.92 8.62
N GLY A 108 -12.81 -2.14 9.89
CA GLY A 108 -13.73 -1.98 11.01
C GLY A 108 -14.28 -0.56 11.17
N MET A 109 -13.53 0.45 10.69
CA MET A 109 -13.95 1.86 10.68
C MET A 109 -14.65 2.29 9.37
N GLY A 110 -14.82 1.37 8.42
CA GLY A 110 -15.39 1.68 7.11
C GLY A 110 -14.49 2.53 6.21
N SER A 111 -13.21 2.72 6.54
CA SER A 111 -12.33 3.65 5.81
C SER A 111 -12.13 3.28 4.34
N HIS A 112 -11.97 1.99 4.03
CA HIS A 112 -11.95 1.46 2.66
C HIS A 112 -13.20 1.85 1.84
N THR A 113 -14.40 1.65 2.40
CA THR A 113 -15.67 2.03 1.78
C THR A 113 -15.81 3.54 1.65
N ASN A 114 -15.45 4.31 2.69
CA ASN A 114 -15.50 5.77 2.66
C ASN A 114 -14.57 6.34 1.60
N TYR A 115 -13.36 5.79 1.45
CA TYR A 115 -12.43 6.17 0.38
C TYR A 115 -13.10 5.97 -0.98
N ALA A 116 -13.62 4.76 -1.23
CA ALA A 116 -14.29 4.42 -2.48
C ALA A 116 -15.50 5.33 -2.78
N LEU A 117 -16.32 5.64 -1.79
CA LEU A 117 -17.49 6.51 -1.97
C LEU A 117 -17.09 7.97 -2.22
N ARG A 118 -16.13 8.52 -1.45
CA ARG A 118 -15.67 9.90 -1.60
C ARG A 118 -14.97 10.12 -2.94
N LYS A 119 -14.12 9.17 -3.36
CA LYS A 119 -13.48 9.19 -4.69
C LYS A 119 -14.50 9.34 -5.82
N ASN A 120 -15.62 8.64 -5.71
CA ASN A 120 -16.69 8.65 -6.71
C ASN A 120 -17.72 9.77 -6.50
N GLY A 121 -17.49 10.70 -5.57
CA GLY A 121 -18.43 11.79 -5.26
C GLY A 121 -19.75 11.32 -4.64
N LEU A 122 -19.80 10.09 -4.13
CA LEU A 122 -20.99 9.47 -3.53
C LEU A 122 -21.09 9.71 -2.01
N GLN A 123 -20.06 10.30 -1.41
CA GLN A 123 -20.01 10.69 -0.01
C GLN A 123 -19.23 12.00 0.12
N GLU A 124 -19.74 12.93 0.93
CA GLU A 124 -19.03 14.18 1.22
C GLU A 124 -17.76 13.95 2.07
N ILE A 125 -16.75 14.75 1.82
CA ILE A 125 -15.52 14.78 2.61
C ILE A 125 -15.76 15.67 3.83
N VAL A 126 -16.04 15.04 4.97
CA VAL A 126 -16.17 15.74 6.26
C VAL A 126 -14.78 15.94 6.86
N PRO A 127 -14.34 17.18 7.14
CA PRO A 127 -13.04 17.43 7.76
C PRO A 127 -13.02 16.91 9.20
N ILE A 128 -11.83 16.56 9.70
CA ILE A 128 -11.63 16.11 11.09
C ILE A 128 -12.13 17.16 12.09
N HIS A 129 -11.82 18.43 11.80
CA HIS A 129 -12.33 19.60 12.53
C HIS A 129 -12.38 20.80 11.56
N PRO A 130 -13.38 21.70 11.63
CA PRO A 130 -13.50 22.83 10.70
C PRO A 130 -12.22 23.69 10.61
N GLU A 131 -11.59 23.98 11.74
CA GLU A 131 -10.34 24.78 11.81
C GLU A 131 -9.13 24.07 11.19
N LEU A 132 -9.17 22.74 11.05
CA LEU A 132 -8.08 21.96 10.48
C LEU A 132 -8.24 21.72 8.98
N LYS A 133 -9.38 22.11 8.38
CA LYS A 133 -9.70 21.79 6.99
C LYS A 133 -8.60 22.27 6.04
N GLU A 134 -8.26 23.55 6.08
CA GLU A 134 -7.28 24.14 5.17
C GLU A 134 -5.86 23.60 5.41
N ALA A 135 -5.50 23.39 6.67
CA ALA A 135 -4.17 22.93 7.04
C ALA A 135 -3.93 21.45 6.71
N LEU A 136 -4.98 20.64 6.68
CA LEU A 136 -4.90 19.20 6.38
C LEU A 136 -5.09 18.87 4.90
N GLU A 137 -5.66 19.76 4.10
CA GLU A 137 -5.91 19.52 2.68
C GLU A 137 -4.64 19.10 1.91
N PRO A 138 -3.46 19.74 2.09
CA PRO A 138 -2.24 19.32 1.40
C PRO A 138 -1.74 17.92 1.79
N ILE A 139 -2.19 17.40 2.94
CA ILE A 139 -1.73 16.11 3.51
C ILE A 139 -2.73 15.00 3.20
N LEU A 140 -4.03 15.29 3.26
CA LEU A 140 -5.11 14.31 3.18
C LEU A 140 -5.96 14.41 1.91
N GLY A 141 -5.74 15.41 1.04
CA GLY A 141 -6.52 15.63 -0.18
C GLY A 141 -6.46 14.42 -1.11
N ALA A 142 -5.26 13.90 -1.37
CA ALA A 142 -5.04 12.70 -2.20
C ALA A 142 -5.66 11.41 -1.61
N THR A 143 -6.04 11.43 -0.32
CA THR A 143 -6.70 10.32 0.37
C THR A 143 -8.13 10.65 0.78
N HIS A 144 -8.74 11.63 0.12
CA HIS A 144 -10.12 12.05 0.34
C HIS A 144 -10.45 12.34 1.81
N GLY A 145 -9.52 13.02 2.50
CA GLY A 145 -9.67 13.40 3.90
C GLY A 145 -9.49 12.25 4.91
N LEU A 146 -9.02 11.08 4.46
CA LEU A 146 -8.73 9.94 5.35
C LEU A 146 -7.24 9.85 5.66
N ILE A 147 -6.91 9.50 6.90
CA ILE A 147 -5.53 9.15 7.27
C ILE A 147 -5.31 7.68 6.91
N VAL A 148 -4.50 7.44 5.89
CA VAL A 148 -4.21 6.10 5.34
C VAL A 148 -2.77 5.68 5.67
N TYR A 149 -1.83 6.63 5.60
CA TYR A 149 -0.40 6.37 5.69
C TYR A 149 0.20 6.87 7.00
N GLN A 150 1.30 6.24 7.41
CA GLN A 150 2.04 6.65 8.61
C GLN A 150 2.72 8.01 8.41
N GLU A 151 3.14 8.26 7.19
CA GLU A 151 3.76 9.48 6.69
C GLU A 151 2.81 10.67 6.82
N GLN A 152 1.49 10.46 6.62
CA GLN A 152 0.48 11.49 6.85
C GLN A 152 0.40 11.86 8.33
N VAL A 153 0.40 10.89 9.23
CA VAL A 153 0.43 11.16 10.70
C VAL A 153 1.68 11.94 11.07
N MET A 154 2.83 11.56 10.52
CA MET A 154 4.09 12.26 10.77
C MET A 154 4.03 13.70 10.25
N LYS A 155 3.53 13.91 9.03
CA LYS A 155 3.41 15.23 8.41
C LYS A 155 2.45 16.14 9.17
N ILE A 156 1.34 15.61 9.67
CA ILE A 156 0.41 16.34 10.54
C ILE A 156 1.13 16.81 11.82
N ALA A 157 1.91 15.93 12.45
CA ALA A 157 2.65 16.27 13.66
C ALA A 157 3.74 17.33 13.41
N THR A 158 4.43 17.28 12.26
CA THR A 158 5.42 18.31 11.91
C THR A 158 4.75 19.65 11.63
N ASP A 159 3.69 19.66 10.83
CA ASP A 159 3.12 20.90 10.28
C ASP A 159 2.23 21.62 11.29
N LEU A 160 1.49 20.87 12.12
CA LEU A 160 0.56 21.46 13.10
C LEU A 160 1.14 21.60 14.50
N ALA A 161 2.09 20.73 14.89
CA ALA A 161 2.64 20.71 16.24
C ALA A 161 4.14 21.08 16.31
N GLY A 162 4.78 21.39 15.17
CA GLY A 162 6.18 21.81 15.12
C GLY A 162 7.17 20.70 15.48
N PHE A 163 6.78 19.43 15.32
CA PHE A 163 7.68 18.30 15.59
C PHE A 163 8.77 18.24 14.51
N SER A 164 9.95 17.73 14.86
CA SER A 164 10.89 17.25 13.85
C SER A 164 10.43 15.90 13.31
N MET A 165 10.88 15.51 12.11
CA MET A 165 10.56 14.19 11.54
C MET A 165 10.92 13.01 12.48
N GLY A 166 12.04 13.10 13.19
CA GLY A 166 12.43 12.08 14.18
C GLY A 166 11.50 12.02 15.40
N LYS A 167 11.01 13.19 15.88
CA LYS A 167 10.01 13.24 16.95
C LYS A 167 8.64 12.73 16.47
N ALA A 168 8.28 13.03 15.22
CA ALA A 168 7.04 12.57 14.61
C ALA A 168 7.01 11.03 14.46
N ASP A 169 8.12 10.39 14.07
CA ASP A 169 8.20 8.92 14.06
C ASP A 169 8.12 8.32 15.46
N THR A 170 8.77 8.96 16.44
CA THR A 170 8.66 8.55 17.85
C THR A 170 7.21 8.61 18.34
N LEU A 171 6.48 9.70 18.02
CA LEU A 171 5.06 9.85 18.33
C LEU A 171 4.23 8.73 17.70
N ARG A 172 4.42 8.48 16.40
CA ARG A 172 3.73 7.41 15.67
C ARG A 172 3.96 6.04 16.32
N LYS A 173 5.20 5.73 16.72
CA LYS A 173 5.54 4.48 17.43
C LYS A 173 4.84 4.37 18.78
N ALA A 174 4.77 5.46 19.54
CA ALA A 174 4.08 5.50 20.84
C ALA A 174 2.57 5.25 20.68
N MET A 175 1.92 5.90 19.71
CA MET A 175 0.50 5.68 19.38
C MET A 175 0.20 4.21 19.07
N GLY A 176 1.07 3.53 18.32
CA GLY A 176 0.92 2.11 18.01
C GLY A 176 1.07 1.19 19.22
N LYS A 177 1.94 1.53 20.17
CA LYS A 177 2.13 0.77 21.41
C LYS A 177 1.03 1.00 22.46
N LYS A 178 0.27 2.09 22.34
CA LYS A 178 -0.72 2.55 23.33
C LYS A 178 -0.14 2.63 24.75
N LYS A 179 1.11 3.12 24.86
CA LYS A 179 1.87 3.30 26.10
C LYS A 179 2.55 4.65 26.10
#